data_AF-A0A0A9DZL4-F1
#
_entry.id   AF-A0A0A9DZL4-F1
#
_cell.length_a   1.000
_cell.length_b   1.000
_cell.length_c   1.000
_cell.angle_alpha   90.00
_cell.angle_beta   90.00
_cell.angle_gamma   90.00
#
_symmetry.space_group_name_H-M   'P 1'
#
loop_
_entity.id
_entity.type
_entity.pdbx_description
1 polymer ?
#
loop_
_entity_poly.entity_id
_entity_poly.type
_entity_poly.pdbx_seq_one_letter_code
_entity_poly.pdbx_strand_id
1 'polypeptide(L)'
;MKLLAVLALVSAAAPFLRAVAGQGGDEGAGPLPFAVGAAPAGCDIGQGEWVHDEAARPWYQEWECPYIQPQLTCQAHGRPDKGYQHWRWQPRGCSLPR
;
A
#
# COMPACT_ATOMS: atom_id res chain seq x y z
N MET A 1 -45.43 28.53 9.16
CA MET A 1 -44.30 29.50 9.19
C MET A 1 -43.02 28.97 9.82
N LYS A 2 -43.04 27.92 10.66
CA LYS A 2 -41.80 27.29 11.18
C LYS A 2 -41.06 26.38 10.17
N LEU A 3 -41.77 25.73 9.24
CA LEU A 3 -41.14 24.87 8.22
C LEU A 3 -40.29 25.63 7.17
N LEU A 4 -40.66 26.86 6.83
CA LEU A 4 -39.94 27.67 5.84
C LEU A 4 -38.55 28.10 6.34
N ALA A 5 -38.39 28.30 7.65
CA ALA A 5 -37.09 28.64 8.26
C ALA A 5 -36.12 27.45 8.26
N VAL A 6 -36.62 26.22 8.41
CA VAL A 6 -35.80 25.00 8.38
C VAL A 6 -35.25 24.75 6.97
N LEU A 7 -36.05 24.98 5.94
CA LEU A 7 -35.62 24.85 4.54
C LEU A 7 -34.57 25.90 4.13
N ALA A 8 -34.64 27.13 4.67
CA ALA A 8 -33.65 28.17 4.40
C ALA A 8 -32.28 27.88 5.01
N LEU A 9 -32.21 27.18 6.16
CA LEU A 9 -30.95 26.80 6.80
C LEU A 9 -30.19 25.69 6.05
N VAL A 10 -30.91 24.78 5.37
CA VAL A 10 -30.27 23.68 4.62
C VAL A 10 -29.61 24.18 3.32
N SER A 11 -30.08 25.31 2.75
CA SER A 11 -29.52 25.84 1.50
C SER A 11 -28.21 26.63 1.66
N ALA A 12 -27.84 27.04 2.87
CA ALA A 12 -26.66 27.88 3.11
C ALA A 12 -25.34 27.08 3.26
N ALA A 13 -25.40 25.75 3.35
CA ALA A 13 -24.22 24.88 3.43
C ALA A 13 -23.68 24.43 2.06
N ALA A 14 -24.42 24.66 0.97
CA ALA A 14 -24.03 24.27 -0.38
C ALA A 14 -22.76 24.96 -0.96
N PRO A 15 -22.34 26.18 -0.55
CA PRO A 15 -21.12 26.76 -1.11
C PRO A 15 -19.84 26.19 -0.47
N PHE A 16 -19.92 25.46 0.65
CA PHE A 16 -18.75 24.86 1.30
C PHE A 16 -18.33 23.50 0.71
N LEU A 17 -19.18 22.84 -0.09
CA LEU A 17 -18.89 21.52 -0.66
C LEU A 17 -18.19 21.55 -2.03
N ARG A 18 -17.96 22.73 -2.61
CA ARG A 18 -17.44 22.87 -3.99
C ARG A 18 -16.00 23.39 -4.05
N ALA A 19 -15.13 22.89 -3.17
CA ALA A 19 -13.70 23.13 -3.24
C ALA A 19 -12.87 21.91 -2.77
N VAL A 20 -13.17 20.72 -3.30
CA VAL A 20 -12.14 19.69 -3.52
C VAL A 20 -12.06 19.43 -5.02
N ALA A 21 -11.68 20.48 -5.76
CA ALA A 21 -11.07 20.31 -7.06
C ALA A 21 -9.57 20.13 -6.82
N GLY A 22 -9.18 18.95 -6.34
CA GLY A 22 -7.80 18.51 -6.42
C GLY A 22 -7.48 18.20 -7.88
N GLN A 23 -7.14 19.23 -8.66
CA GLN A 23 -6.43 19.06 -9.92
C GLN A 23 -4.99 18.70 -9.57
N GLY A 24 -4.73 17.42 -9.32
CA GLY A 24 -3.39 16.84 -9.39
C GLY A 24 -3.19 16.34 -10.82
N GLY A 25 -2.77 17.23 -11.72
CA GLY A 25 -2.23 16.82 -13.01
C GLY A 25 -0.84 16.24 -12.78
N ASP A 26 -0.72 14.92 -12.78
CA ASP A 26 0.57 14.22 -12.90
C ASP A 26 0.94 14.13 -14.39
N GLU A 27 1.14 15.29 -15.02
CA GLU A 27 1.80 15.37 -16.32
C GLU A 27 3.26 15.71 -16.06
N GLY A 28 4.11 14.68 -15.99
CA GLY A 28 5.54 14.85 -16.18
C GLY A 28 6.47 14.35 -15.08
N ALA A 29 6.10 13.35 -14.29
CA ALA A 29 7.10 12.57 -13.58
C ALA A 29 7.74 11.56 -14.55
N GLY A 30 8.78 11.99 -15.26
CA GLY A 30 9.71 11.05 -15.89
C GLY A 30 10.26 10.07 -14.84
N PRO A 31 10.72 8.87 -15.25
CA PRO A 31 11.27 7.89 -14.31
C PRO A 31 12.37 8.54 -13.47
N LEU A 32 12.33 8.33 -12.15
CA LEU A 32 13.39 8.80 -11.28
C LEU A 32 14.73 8.24 -11.79
N PRO A 33 15.84 9.00 -11.74
CA PRO A 33 17.12 8.59 -12.32
C PRO A 33 17.69 7.30 -11.71
N PHE A 34 17.14 6.85 -10.59
CA PHE A 34 17.48 5.58 -9.91
C PHE A 34 16.43 4.48 -10.08
N ALA A 35 15.31 4.73 -10.79
CA ALA A 35 14.29 3.73 -11.03
C ALA A 35 14.83 2.66 -11.99
N VAL A 36 14.99 1.43 -11.49
CA VAL A 36 15.38 0.28 -12.31
C VAL A 36 14.13 -0.27 -12.99
N GLY A 37 13.91 0.15 -14.24
CA GLY A 37 12.73 -0.21 -15.03
C GLY A 37 11.50 0.64 -14.73
N ALA A 38 10.59 0.76 -15.71
CA ALA A 38 9.28 1.36 -15.51
C ALA A 38 8.31 0.28 -15.04
N ALA A 39 7.62 0.51 -13.93
CA ALA A 39 6.45 -0.30 -13.59
C ALA A 39 5.42 -0.18 -14.74
N PRO A 40 4.70 -1.26 -15.10
CA PRO A 40 3.67 -1.18 -16.12
C PRO A 40 2.67 -0.06 -15.80
N ALA A 41 2.13 0.60 -16.83
CA ALA A 41 1.20 1.70 -16.63
C ALA A 41 0.02 1.24 -15.75
N GLY A 42 -0.23 1.96 -14.65
CA GLY A 42 -1.26 1.61 -13.66
C GLY A 42 -0.82 0.62 -12.57
N CYS A 43 0.45 0.21 -12.54
CA CYS A 43 1.05 -0.59 -11.47
C CYS A 43 1.67 0.34 -10.41
N ASP A 44 0.87 0.74 -9.43
CA ASP A 44 1.40 1.39 -8.24
C ASP A 44 1.86 0.32 -7.25
N ILE A 45 3.19 0.12 -7.16
CA ILE A 45 3.80 -0.87 -6.25
C ILE A 45 3.48 -0.53 -4.78
N GLY A 46 3.23 0.74 -4.44
CA GLY A 46 2.87 1.16 -3.09
C GLY A 46 1.41 0.89 -2.72
N GLN A 47 0.54 0.61 -3.68
CA GLN A 47 -0.88 0.33 -3.46
C GLN A 47 -1.24 -1.12 -3.74
N GLY A 48 -1.75 -1.80 -2.72
CA GLY A 48 -1.95 -3.25 -2.77
C GLY A 48 -2.56 -3.80 -1.50
N GLU A 49 -2.45 -5.10 -1.36
CA GLU A 49 -2.86 -5.83 -0.16
C GLU A 49 -1.84 -6.92 0.19
N TRP A 50 -1.83 -7.28 1.47
CA TRP A 50 -1.08 -8.43 1.95
C TRP A 50 -1.90 -9.70 1.67
N VAL A 51 -1.31 -10.63 0.95
CA VAL A 51 -1.91 -11.92 0.63
C VAL A 51 -1.10 -13.02 1.32
N HIS A 52 -1.78 -13.88 2.09
CA HIS A 52 -1.16 -15.05 2.69
C HIS A 52 -1.02 -16.14 1.62
N ASP A 53 0.19 -16.64 1.42
CA ASP A 53 0.49 -17.67 0.43
C ASP A 53 1.35 -18.76 1.08
N GLU A 54 0.72 -19.89 1.38
CA GLU A 54 1.38 -21.06 1.98
C GLU A 54 2.38 -21.73 1.03
N ALA A 55 2.16 -21.62 -0.29
CA ALA A 55 3.05 -22.16 -1.30
C ALA A 55 4.27 -21.24 -1.53
N ALA A 56 4.14 -19.95 -1.22
CA ALA A 56 5.26 -19.03 -1.15
C ALA A 56 6.12 -19.37 0.08
N ARG A 57 7.07 -20.30 -0.11
CA ARG A 57 8.17 -20.47 0.84
C ARG A 57 8.79 -19.09 1.08
N PRO A 58 9.12 -18.70 2.33
CA PRO A 58 9.95 -17.52 2.53
C PRO A 58 11.22 -17.65 1.68
N TRP A 59 11.60 -16.54 1.06
CA TRP A 59 12.72 -16.48 0.10
C TRP A 59 14.03 -17.06 0.65
N TYR A 60 14.19 -17.01 1.96
CA TYR A 60 15.27 -17.63 2.72
C TYR A 60 14.74 -18.07 4.08
N GLN A 61 15.37 -19.07 4.68
CA GLN A 61 15.20 -19.36 6.10
C GLN A 61 16.23 -18.57 6.93
N GLU A 62 15.87 -18.20 8.16
CA GLU A 62 16.76 -17.43 9.05
C GLU A 62 18.13 -18.10 9.26
N TRP A 63 18.17 -19.44 9.29
CA TRP A 63 19.41 -20.22 9.47
C TRP A 63 20.22 -20.40 8.18
N GLU A 64 19.63 -20.16 7.01
CA GLU A 64 20.32 -20.28 5.71
C GLU A 64 21.17 -19.02 5.41
N CYS A 65 20.88 -17.89 6.04
CA CYS A 65 21.55 -16.62 5.76
C CYS A 65 22.52 -16.22 6.90
N PRO A 66 23.85 -16.40 6.72
CA PRO A 66 24.84 -16.10 7.76
C PRO A 66 25.04 -14.59 8.00
N TYR A 67 24.45 -13.75 7.16
CA TYR A 67 24.56 -12.30 7.21
C TYR A 67 23.43 -11.63 8.00
N ILE A 68 22.39 -12.37 8.39
CA ILE A 68 21.32 -11.83 9.23
C ILE A 68 21.92 -11.51 10.59
N GLN A 69 21.81 -10.25 10.99
CA GLN A 69 22.30 -9.83 12.30
C GLN A 69 21.49 -10.53 13.40
N PRO A 70 22.12 -10.95 14.51
CA PRO A 70 21.42 -11.68 15.56
C PRO A 70 20.17 -10.97 16.10
N GLN A 71 20.09 -9.65 16.07
CA GLN A 71 18.92 -8.90 16.54
C GLN A 71 17.67 -9.11 15.66
N LEU A 72 17.84 -9.67 14.46
CA LEU A 72 16.79 -9.91 13.47
C LEU A 72 16.37 -11.39 13.36
N THR A 73 17.00 -12.30 14.11
CA THR A 73 16.72 -13.75 14.07
C THR A 73 15.61 -14.14 15.05
N CYS A 74 14.37 -13.72 14.77
CA CYS A 74 13.23 -13.94 15.67
C CYS A 74 13.05 -15.41 16.10
N GLN A 75 13.27 -16.37 15.20
CA GLN A 75 13.12 -17.79 15.53
C GLN A 75 14.22 -18.26 16.48
N ALA A 76 15.46 -17.80 16.28
CA ALA A 76 16.57 -18.10 17.18
C ALA A 76 16.36 -17.49 18.58
N HIS A 77 15.62 -16.38 18.67
CA HIS A 77 15.22 -15.74 19.93
C HIS A 77 13.90 -16.26 20.51
N GLY A 78 13.42 -17.43 20.04
CA GLY A 78 12.33 -18.16 20.68
C GLY A 78 10.92 -17.77 20.22
N ARG A 79 10.76 -17.00 19.14
CA ARG A 79 9.44 -16.79 18.54
C ARG A 79 8.91 -18.13 17.98
N PRO A 80 7.74 -18.61 18.44
CA PRO A 80 7.27 -19.95 18.08
C PRO A 80 6.53 -20.01 16.73
N ASP A 81 5.89 -18.91 16.31
CA ASP A 81 5.10 -18.86 15.08
C ASP A 81 5.97 -18.50 13.87
N LYS A 82 5.65 -19.09 12.70
CA LYS A 82 6.29 -18.78 11.40
C LYS A 82 5.32 -18.22 10.35
N GLY A 83 4.05 -18.01 10.72
CA GLY A 83 3.01 -17.56 9.78
C GLY A 83 3.33 -16.22 9.14
N TYR A 84 4.01 -15.32 9.86
CA TYR A 84 4.44 -14.02 9.34
C TYR A 84 5.32 -14.12 8.09
N GLN A 85 6.04 -15.23 7.89
CA GLN A 85 6.95 -15.43 6.78
C GLN A 85 6.24 -15.76 5.45
N HIS A 86 4.93 -16.04 5.50
CA HIS A 86 4.13 -16.48 4.35
C HIS A 86 3.25 -15.36 3.77
N TRP A 87 3.44 -14.12 4.23
CA TRP A 87 2.76 -12.97 3.67
C TRP A 87 3.56 -12.39 2.51
N ARG A 88 2.89 -12.21 1.37
CA ARG A 88 3.44 -11.51 0.20
C ARG A 88 2.63 -10.25 -0.08
N TRP A 89 3.32 -9.18 -0.46
CA TRP A 89 2.69 -7.98 -0.97
C TRP A 89 2.20 -8.19 -2.41
N GLN A 90 0.92 -7.93 -2.68
CA GLN A 90 0.31 -8.00 -4.00
C GLN A 90 -0.14 -6.58 -4.42
N PRO A 91 0.62 -5.90 -5.31
CA PRO A 91 0.20 -4.63 -5.86
C PRO A 91 -1.11 -4.73 -6.65
N ARG A 92 -1.85 -3.63 -6.75
CA ARG A 92 -2.99 -3.52 -7.65
C ARG A 92 -2.51 -3.29 -9.08
N GLY A 93 -3.18 -3.94 -10.03
CA GLY A 93 -2.93 -3.73 -11.47
C GLY A 93 -1.69 -4.45 -12.04
N CYS A 94 -0.94 -5.18 -11.21
CA CYS A 94 0.24 -5.95 -11.65
C CYS A 94 0.64 -7.00 -10.61
N SER A 95 1.50 -7.95 -11.00
CA SER A 95 2.14 -8.91 -10.09
C SER A 95 3.65 -8.67 -10.06
N LEU A 96 4.25 -8.80 -8.88
CA LEU A 96 5.70 -8.71 -8.73
C LEU A 96 6.37 -9.93 -9.40
N PRO A 97 7.50 -9.74 -10.10
CA PRO A 97 8.28 -10.85 -10.65
C PRO A 97 8.81 -11.74 -9.51
N ARG A 98 9.04 -13.02 -9.83
CA ARG A 98 9.61 -14.01 -8.91
C ARG A 98 11.12 -14.07 -9.03
#